data_AF-A0A544ZB44-F1
#
_entry.id   AF-A0A544ZB44-F1
#
_cell.length_a   1.000
_cell.length_b   1.000
_cell.length_c   1.000
_cell.angle_alpha   90.00
_cell.angle_beta   90.00
_cell.angle_gamma   90.00
#
_symmetry.space_group_name_H-M   'P 1'
#
loop_
_entity.id
_entity.type
_entity.pdbx_description
1 polymer ?
#
loop_
_entity_poly.entity_id
_entity_poly.type
_entity_poly.pdbx_seq_one_letter_code
_entity_poly.pdbx_strand_id
1 'polypeptide(L)'
;MTTTLNPAIVGQAEKHHTAVLTRALSGTTVDEKQWITLNQALAAGGTVERAAHVAHVAQLTLWRPADVDTALAALAGTGLVRETPGDQVEVTDAGRALVAKVRAESGEILGRAYGSVPAADLAVAARVLTTITARMAEELG
;
A
#
# COMPACT_ATOMS: atom_id res chain seq x y z
N MET A 1 -18.93 26.71 10.46
CA MET A 1 -17.83 26.25 11.32
C MET A 1 -16.73 25.74 10.42
N THR A 2 -15.48 26.15 10.66
CA THR A 2 -14.33 25.67 9.89
C THR A 2 -13.90 24.31 10.46
N THR A 3 -13.90 23.28 9.62
CA THR A 3 -13.39 21.96 10.02
C THR A 3 -11.86 21.99 10.04
N THR A 4 -11.26 21.69 11.19
CA THR A 4 -9.80 21.55 11.33
C THR A 4 -9.43 20.07 11.29
N LEU A 5 -8.37 19.73 10.56
CA LEU A 5 -7.84 18.36 10.51
C LEU A 5 -7.50 17.86 11.92
N ASN A 6 -7.93 16.65 12.25
CA ASN A 6 -7.66 15.99 13.52
C ASN A 6 -7.51 14.46 13.31
N PRO A 7 -7.01 13.70 14.31
CA PRO A 7 -6.82 12.26 14.16
C PRO A 7 -8.09 11.48 13.81
N ALA A 8 -9.26 11.91 14.27
CA ALA A 8 -10.53 11.25 13.96
C ALA A 8 -10.90 11.38 12.47
N ILE A 9 -10.66 12.54 11.86
CA ILE A 9 -10.86 12.75 10.41
C ILE A 9 -9.90 11.86 9.61
N VAL A 10 -8.62 11.80 10.01
CA VAL A 10 -7.62 10.94 9.34
C VAL A 10 -8.00 9.47 9.45
N GLY A 11 -8.36 9.01 10.66
CA GLY A 11 -8.80 7.63 10.88
C GLY A 11 -10.06 7.27 10.10
N GLN A 12 -11.04 8.17 10.04
CA GLN A 12 -12.25 7.93 9.24
C GLN A 12 -11.94 7.86 7.75
N ALA A 13 -11.06 8.74 7.25
CA ALA A 13 -10.60 8.68 5.87
C ALA A 13 -9.89 7.35 5.59
N GLU A 14 -8.94 6.93 6.42
CA GLU A 14 -8.25 5.64 6.31
C GLU A 14 -9.25 4.47 6.28
N LYS A 15 -10.24 4.44 7.17
CA LYS A 15 -11.26 3.37 7.18
C LYS A 15 -12.04 3.27 5.87
N HIS A 16 -12.33 4.39 5.20
CA HIS A 16 -12.96 4.37 3.89
C HIS A 16 -12.00 3.88 2.79
N HIS A 17 -10.72 4.22 2.84
CA HIS A 17 -9.71 3.66 1.94
C HIS A 17 -9.59 2.15 2.12
N THR A 18 -9.54 1.68 3.36
CA THR A 18 -9.49 0.26 3.72
C THR A 18 -10.74 -0.48 3.26
N ALA A 19 -11.93 0.14 3.35
CA ALA A 19 -13.16 -0.45 2.82
C ALA A 19 -13.15 -0.56 1.28
N VAL A 20 -12.63 0.44 0.57
CA VAL A 20 -12.45 0.39 -0.89
C VAL A 20 -11.47 -0.72 -1.28
N LEU A 21 -10.33 -0.80 -0.59
CA LEU A 21 -9.35 -1.86 -0.83
C LEU A 21 -9.94 -3.24 -0.53
N THR A 22 -10.60 -3.42 0.60
CA THR A 22 -11.26 -4.68 0.98
C THR A 22 -12.25 -5.13 -0.09
N ARG A 23 -13.03 -4.20 -0.64
CA ARG A 23 -13.94 -4.49 -1.75
C ARG A 23 -13.19 -4.94 -3.00
N ALA A 24 -12.10 -4.26 -3.38
CA ALA A 24 -11.29 -4.60 -4.56
C ALA A 24 -10.49 -5.91 -4.40
N LEU A 25 -10.18 -6.31 -3.17
CA LEU A 25 -9.56 -7.60 -2.87
C LEU A 25 -10.57 -8.74 -2.77
N SER A 26 -11.87 -8.42 -2.71
CA SER A 26 -12.92 -9.43 -2.60
C SER A 26 -12.88 -10.41 -3.78
N GLY A 27 -12.86 -11.71 -3.49
CA GLY A 27 -12.73 -12.75 -4.51
C GLY A 27 -11.31 -12.97 -5.04
N THR A 28 -10.30 -12.32 -4.46
CA THR A 28 -8.88 -12.68 -4.64
C THR A 28 -8.40 -13.57 -3.49
N THR A 29 -7.23 -14.17 -3.64
CA THR A 29 -6.55 -14.92 -2.56
C THR A 29 -5.65 -14.01 -1.70
N VAL A 30 -5.68 -12.70 -1.93
CA VAL A 30 -4.72 -11.74 -1.38
C VAL A 30 -5.36 -10.91 -0.27
N ASP A 31 -4.70 -10.87 0.88
CA ASP A 31 -5.06 -9.96 1.99
C ASP A 31 -4.37 -8.59 1.85
N GLU A 32 -4.66 -7.67 2.78
CA GLU A 32 -4.07 -6.33 2.77
C GLU A 32 -2.53 -6.35 2.87
N LYS A 33 -1.95 -7.24 3.68
CA LYS A 33 -0.49 -7.30 3.84
C LYS A 33 0.18 -7.77 2.57
N GLN A 34 -0.34 -8.84 1.98
CA GLN A 34 0.10 -9.37 0.70
C GLN A 34 -0.11 -8.34 -0.42
N TRP A 35 -1.24 -7.62 -0.42
CA TRP A 35 -1.51 -6.55 -1.37
C TRP A 35 -0.45 -5.45 -1.30
N ILE A 36 -0.20 -4.90 -0.11
CA ILE A 36 0.78 -3.83 0.07
C ILE A 36 2.17 -4.32 -0.32
N THR A 37 2.59 -5.51 0.13
CA THR A 37 3.89 -6.10 -0.20
C THR A 37 4.06 -6.28 -1.72
N LEU A 38 3.05 -6.82 -2.42
CA LEU A 38 3.09 -7.01 -3.88
C LEU A 38 3.09 -5.67 -4.63
N ASN A 39 2.22 -4.75 -4.24
CA ASN A 39 2.05 -3.47 -4.90
C ASN A 39 3.29 -2.58 -4.77
N GLN A 40 3.98 -2.63 -3.62
CA GLN A 40 5.25 -1.93 -3.42
C GLN A 40 6.40 -2.54 -4.25
N ALA A 41 6.47 -3.87 -4.38
CA ALA A 41 7.48 -4.52 -5.23
C ALA A 41 7.30 -4.07 -6.70
N LEU A 42 6.05 -4.00 -7.17
CA LEU A 42 5.76 -3.51 -8.52
C LEU A 42 6.05 -2.01 -8.67
N ALA A 43 5.77 -1.20 -7.65
CA ALA A 43 6.12 0.23 -7.65
C ALA A 43 7.63 0.48 -7.72
N ALA A 44 8.44 -0.44 -7.16
CA ALA A 44 9.90 -0.42 -7.23
C ALA A 44 10.48 -0.99 -8.54
N GLY A 45 9.64 -1.28 -9.54
CA GLY A 45 10.08 -1.78 -10.85
C GLY A 45 9.84 -3.28 -11.08
N GLY A 46 9.27 -4.00 -10.10
CA GLY A 46 8.82 -5.38 -10.27
C GLY A 46 9.87 -6.45 -9.99
N THR A 47 11.14 -6.08 -9.80
CA THR A 47 12.20 -6.95 -9.26
C THR A 47 12.89 -6.23 -8.13
N VAL A 48 12.94 -6.85 -6.96
CA VAL A 48 13.46 -6.24 -5.72
C VAL A 48 14.35 -7.21 -4.96
N GLU A 49 15.34 -6.68 -4.26
CA GLU A 49 16.09 -7.47 -3.27
C GLU A 49 15.18 -7.74 -2.06
N ARG A 50 15.12 -9.00 -1.63
CA ARG A 50 14.14 -9.48 -0.65
C ARG A 50 14.22 -8.72 0.68
N ALA A 51 15.41 -8.63 1.27
CA ALA A 51 15.61 -8.04 2.58
C ALA A 51 15.33 -6.53 2.57
N ALA A 52 15.79 -5.81 1.54
CA ALA A 52 15.53 -4.40 1.33
C ALA A 52 14.03 -4.13 1.13
N HIS A 53 13.34 -4.98 0.37
CA HIS A 53 11.90 -4.86 0.17
C HIS A 53 11.12 -5.08 1.48
N VAL A 54 11.48 -6.13 2.23
CA VAL A 54 10.88 -6.41 3.54
C VAL A 54 11.09 -5.24 4.50
N ALA A 55 12.31 -4.71 4.58
CA ALA A 55 12.63 -3.57 5.43
C ALA A 55 11.86 -2.30 5.02
N HIS A 56 11.79 -2.02 3.72
CA HIS A 56 11.06 -0.88 3.19
C HIS A 56 9.57 -0.94 3.52
N VAL A 57 8.92 -2.08 3.29
CA VAL A 57 7.50 -2.24 3.59
C VAL A 57 7.25 -2.19 5.10
N ALA A 58 8.11 -2.82 5.91
CA ALA A 58 8.00 -2.76 7.37
C ALA A 58 8.11 -1.32 7.90
N GLN A 59 9.01 -0.51 7.34
CA GLN A 59 9.13 0.91 7.70
C GLN A 59 7.89 1.71 7.28
N LEU A 60 7.33 1.42 6.11
CA LEU A 60 6.15 2.10 5.58
C LEU A 60 4.89 1.82 6.41
N THR A 61 4.72 0.58 6.90
CA THR A 61 3.48 0.10 7.54
C THR A 61 3.57 -0.02 9.06
N LEU A 62 4.78 0.11 9.62
CA LEU A 62 5.10 -0.19 11.01
C LEU A 62 4.82 -1.65 11.42
N TRP A 63 4.71 -2.56 10.44
CA TRP A 63 4.61 -3.99 10.71
C TRP A 63 5.96 -4.59 11.11
N ARG A 64 5.93 -5.76 11.76
CA ARG A 64 7.16 -6.50 12.02
C ARG A 64 7.73 -7.03 10.70
N PRO A 65 9.06 -6.98 10.46
CA PRO A 65 9.67 -7.54 9.26
C PRO A 65 9.27 -9.00 8.98
N ALA A 66 9.12 -9.82 10.02
CA ALA A 66 8.67 -11.21 9.88
C ALA A 66 7.25 -11.35 9.32
N ASP A 67 6.34 -10.41 9.60
CA ASP A 67 4.98 -10.42 9.07
C ASP A 67 4.99 -10.07 7.56
N VAL A 68 5.88 -9.17 7.15
CA VAL A 68 6.09 -8.80 5.74
C VAL A 68 6.73 -9.95 4.97
N ASP A 69 7.74 -10.60 5.53
CA ASP A 69 8.38 -11.77 4.93
C ASP A 69 7.40 -12.95 4.79
N THR A 70 6.54 -13.17 5.79
CA THR A 70 5.44 -14.15 5.72
C THR A 70 4.48 -13.83 4.56
N ALA A 71 4.11 -12.56 4.38
CA ALA A 71 3.28 -12.13 3.27
C ALA A 71 3.97 -12.38 1.91
N LEU A 72 5.28 -12.10 1.81
CA LEU A 72 6.07 -12.33 0.61
C LEU A 72 6.18 -13.82 0.26
N ALA A 73 6.39 -14.69 1.26
CA ALA A 73 6.40 -16.13 1.09
C ALA A 73 5.02 -16.67 0.64
N ALA A 74 3.92 -16.11 1.16
CA ALA A 74 2.57 -16.48 0.71
C ALA A 74 2.28 -16.05 -0.73
N LEU A 75 2.78 -14.87 -1.15
CA LEU A 75 2.72 -14.43 -2.55
C LEU A 75 3.53 -15.37 -3.47
N ALA A 76 4.67 -15.86 -3.00
CA ALA A 76 5.48 -16.84 -3.75
C ALA A 76 4.75 -18.19 -3.87
N GLY A 77 4.15 -18.65 -2.77
CA GLY A 77 3.35 -19.89 -2.74
C GLY A 77 2.11 -19.86 -3.65
N THR A 78 1.60 -18.68 -3.98
CA THR A 78 0.50 -18.47 -4.93
C THR A 78 0.96 -18.10 -6.35
N GLY A 79 2.28 -18.03 -6.58
CA GLY A 79 2.87 -17.72 -7.88
C GLY A 79 2.69 -16.26 -8.33
N LEU A 80 2.34 -15.35 -7.42
CA LEU A 80 2.23 -13.90 -7.70
C LEU A 80 3.60 -13.21 -7.72
N VAL A 81 4.56 -13.79 -7.02
CA VAL A 81 5.99 -13.47 -7.14
C VAL A 81 6.78 -14.77 -7.32
N ARG A 82 8.02 -14.64 -7.78
CA ARG A 82 8.99 -15.74 -7.83
C ARG A 82 10.32 -15.30 -7.25
N GLU A 83 10.97 -16.19 -6.53
CA GLU A 83 12.35 -16.00 -6.12
C GLU A 83 13.27 -16.25 -7.32
N THR A 84 14.27 -15.39 -7.48
CA THR A 84 15.29 -15.48 -8.52
C THR A 84 16.68 -15.46 -7.88
N PRO A 85 17.74 -15.90 -8.58
CA PRO A 85 19.08 -15.95 -8.01
C PRO A 85 19.54 -14.59 -7.44
N GLY A 86 20.32 -14.62 -6.37
CA GLY A 86 20.84 -13.40 -5.73
C GLY A 86 19.87 -12.72 -4.76
N ASP A 87 19.01 -13.50 -4.10
CA ASP A 87 18.02 -13.04 -3.12
C ASP A 87 17.06 -11.97 -3.67
N GLN A 88 16.70 -12.14 -4.94
CA GLN A 88 15.80 -11.26 -5.66
C GLN A 88 14.41 -11.86 -5.73
N VAL A 89 13.39 -11.02 -5.60
CA VAL A 89 11.99 -11.39 -5.81
C VAL A 89 11.45 -10.61 -7.00
N GLU A 90 10.91 -11.35 -7.97
CA GLU A 90 10.31 -10.78 -9.17
C GLU A 90 8.78 -10.99 -9.13
N VAL A 91 8.04 -9.91 -9.36
CA VAL A 91 6.59 -9.96 -9.59
C VAL A 91 6.32 -10.71 -10.89
N THR A 92 5.50 -11.75 -10.85
CA THR A 92 5.14 -12.52 -12.06
C THR A 92 4.10 -11.79 -12.90
N ASP A 93 3.80 -12.32 -14.08
CA ASP A 93 2.73 -11.76 -14.91
C ASP A 93 1.35 -11.93 -14.26
N ALA A 94 1.15 -13.01 -13.50
CA ALA A 94 -0.04 -13.19 -12.67
C ALA A 94 -0.11 -12.13 -11.56
N GLY A 95 1.02 -11.83 -10.90
CA GLY A 95 1.13 -10.75 -9.93
C GLY A 95 0.80 -9.38 -10.54
N ARG A 96 1.36 -9.08 -11.73
CA ARG A 96 1.06 -7.84 -12.47
C ARG A 96 -0.42 -7.73 -12.84
N ALA A 97 -1.01 -8.82 -13.34
CA ALA A 97 -2.43 -8.86 -13.69
C ALA A 97 -3.34 -8.64 -12.48
N LEU A 98 -3.01 -9.24 -11.33
CA LEU A 98 -3.73 -9.02 -10.08
C LEU A 98 -3.64 -7.55 -9.65
N VAL A 99 -2.45 -6.95 -9.68
CA VAL A 99 -2.27 -5.53 -9.33
C VAL A 99 -3.06 -4.62 -10.26
N ALA A 100 -3.03 -4.88 -11.57
CA ALA A 100 -3.82 -4.11 -12.54
C ALA A 100 -5.32 -4.21 -12.24
N LYS A 101 -5.83 -5.41 -11.97
CA LYS A 101 -7.24 -5.64 -11.61
C LYS A 101 -7.64 -4.85 -10.35
N VAL A 102 -6.91 -5.01 -9.26
CA VAL A 102 -7.24 -4.36 -7.97
C VAL A 102 -7.11 -2.83 -8.09
N ARG A 103 -6.12 -2.31 -8.83
CA ARG A 103 -5.99 -0.86 -9.11
C ARG A 103 -7.14 -0.33 -9.97
N ALA A 104 -7.63 -1.10 -10.95
CA ALA A 104 -8.78 -0.69 -11.75
C ALA A 104 -10.05 -0.62 -10.89
N GLU A 105 -10.33 -1.66 -10.11
CA GLU A 105 -11.52 -1.74 -9.25
C GLU A 105 -11.54 -0.66 -8.16
N SER A 106 -10.41 -0.42 -7.50
CA SER A 106 -10.30 0.64 -6.50
C SER A 106 -10.23 2.04 -7.12
N GLY A 107 -9.55 2.16 -8.28
CA GLY A 107 -9.27 3.41 -8.97
C GLY A 107 -10.52 4.15 -9.44
N GLU A 108 -11.59 3.45 -9.81
CA GLU A 108 -12.86 4.13 -10.15
C GLU A 108 -13.47 4.89 -8.97
N ILE A 109 -13.47 4.27 -7.79
CA ILE A 109 -14.04 4.87 -6.58
C ILE A 109 -13.14 6.01 -6.10
N LEU A 110 -11.82 5.74 -6.00
CA LEU A 110 -10.85 6.74 -5.59
C LEU A 110 -10.78 7.91 -6.58
N GLY A 111 -10.87 7.64 -7.88
CA GLY A 111 -10.87 8.67 -8.92
C GLY A 111 -12.03 9.65 -8.78
N ARG A 112 -13.25 9.16 -8.52
CA ARG A 112 -14.41 10.03 -8.25
C ARG A 112 -14.25 10.82 -6.94
N ALA A 113 -13.77 10.16 -5.88
CA ALA A 113 -13.57 10.80 -4.58
C ALA A 113 -12.53 11.93 -4.65
N TYR A 114 -11.33 11.62 -5.14
CA TYR A 114 -10.23 12.59 -5.25
C TYR A 114 -10.46 13.63 -6.35
N GLY A 115 -11.10 13.24 -7.47
CA GLY A 115 -11.45 14.16 -8.55
C GLY A 115 -12.50 15.20 -8.18
N SER A 116 -13.23 15.01 -7.08
CA SER A 116 -14.13 16.02 -6.52
C SER A 116 -13.43 17.13 -5.73
N VAL A 117 -12.12 16.97 -5.47
CA VAL A 117 -11.31 17.90 -4.67
C VAL A 117 -10.39 18.71 -5.60
N PRO A 118 -10.29 20.05 -5.44
CA PRO A 118 -9.33 20.85 -6.18
C PRO A 118 -7.90 20.35 -6.00
N ALA A 119 -7.11 20.33 -7.08
CA ALA A 119 -5.71 19.86 -7.03
C ALA A 119 -4.84 20.64 -6.03
N ALA A 120 -5.11 21.94 -5.84
CA ALA A 120 -4.44 22.77 -4.85
C ALA A 120 -4.71 22.30 -3.42
N ASP A 121 -5.95 21.92 -3.11
CA ASP A 121 -6.35 21.43 -1.79
C ASP A 121 -5.76 20.03 -1.53
N LEU A 122 -5.71 19.16 -2.54
CA LEU A 122 -4.99 17.88 -2.44
C LEU A 122 -3.49 18.09 -2.15
N ALA A 123 -2.86 19.07 -2.79
CA ALA A 123 -1.46 19.41 -2.52
C ALA A 123 -1.26 19.96 -1.09
N VAL A 124 -2.20 20.76 -0.58
CA VAL A 124 -2.19 21.21 0.82
C VAL A 124 -2.33 20.03 1.77
N ALA A 125 -3.32 19.17 1.54
CA ALA A 125 -3.57 17.98 2.36
C ALA A 125 -2.36 17.05 2.39
N ALA A 126 -1.72 16.79 1.24
CA ALA A 126 -0.50 16.00 1.15
C ALA A 126 0.61 16.58 2.02
N ARG A 127 0.92 17.88 1.89
CA ARG A 127 1.94 18.53 2.72
C ARG A 127 1.65 18.42 4.22
N VAL A 128 0.41 18.67 4.63
CA VAL A 128 0.00 18.60 6.03
C VAL A 128 0.15 17.18 6.58
N LEU A 129 -0.40 16.17 5.89
CA LEU A 129 -0.33 14.78 6.32
C LEU A 129 1.11 14.27 6.35
N THR A 130 1.93 14.57 5.34
CA THR A 130 3.36 14.22 5.35
C THR A 130 4.09 14.85 6.54
N THR A 131 3.81 16.11 6.86
CA THR A 131 4.43 16.79 8.01
C THR A 131 4.06 16.11 9.32
N ILE A 132 2.77 15.79 9.52
CA ILE A 132 2.30 15.12 10.74
C ILE A 132 2.89 13.71 10.84
N THR A 133 2.90 12.93 9.76
CA THR A 133 3.50 11.59 9.72
C THR A 133 4.99 11.61 10.05
N ALA A 134 5.75 12.57 9.50
CA ALA A 134 7.17 12.72 9.82
C ALA A 134 7.39 13.00 11.31
N ARG A 135 6.59 13.91 11.91
CA ARG A 135 6.68 14.21 13.34
C ARG A 135 6.31 13.00 14.21
N MET A 136 5.26 12.26 13.85
CA MET A 136 4.93 11.02 14.58
C MET A 136 6.05 9.99 14.51
N ALA A 137 6.72 9.86 13.36
CA ALA A 137 7.86 8.96 13.22
C ALA A 137 9.06 9.37 14.08
N GLU A 138 9.33 10.67 14.20
CA GLU A 138 10.37 11.22 15.10
C GLU A 138 10.04 10.93 16.58
N GLU A 139 8.79 11.11 17.01
CA GLU A 139 8.36 10.89 18.41
C GLU A 139 8.33 9.41 18.81
N LEU A 140 8.19 8.50 17.85
CA LEU A 140 8.23 7.04 18.07
C LEU A 140 9.66 6.48 18.03
N GLY A 141 10.68 7.31 17.71
CA GLY A 141 12.08 6.95 17.53
C GLY A 141 12.90 7.00 18.81
#